data_AF-A0A7S4CXF5-F1
#
_entry.id   AF-A0A7S4CXF5-F1
#
_cell.length_a   1.000
_cell.length_b   1.000
_cell.length_c   1.000
_cell.angle_alpha   90.00
_cell.angle_beta   90.00
_cell.angle_gamma   90.00
#
_symmetry.space_group_name_H-M   'P 1'
#
loop_
_entity.id
_entity.type
_entity.pdbx_description
1 polymer ?
#
loop_
_entity_poly.entity_id
_entity_poly.type
_entity_poly.pdbx_seq_one_letter_code
_entity_poly.pdbx_strand_id
1 'polypeptide(L)'
;PHGPCVRLPVRPRKVIWLIIDALRIDFAAPIDNAGPTYYRNKMPFFSQKGNSSHLFLFQADPPTTTSQRLKALTTGGLPAFIEAGRNFDSDQVAEDNLIHQLRHHNKSV
;
A
#
# COMPACT_ATOMS: atom_id res chain seq x y z
N PRO A 1 44.43 13.32 15.59
CA PRO A 1 43.28 13.86 16.36
C PRO A 1 41.96 13.59 15.63
N HIS A 2 41.27 12.48 15.96
CA HIS A 2 39.93 12.20 15.46
C HIS A 2 38.93 12.80 16.45
N GLY A 3 38.16 13.79 16.00
CA GLY A 3 37.13 14.43 16.82
C GLY A 3 36.03 13.44 17.24
N PRO A 4 35.32 13.71 18.35
CA PRO A 4 34.29 12.81 18.84
C PRO A 4 33.16 12.65 17.80
N CYS A 5 32.79 11.39 17.53
CA CYS A 5 31.67 11.06 16.66
C CYS A 5 30.36 11.45 17.35
N VAL A 6 29.77 12.57 16.95
CA VAL A 6 28.46 13.02 17.44
C VAL A 6 27.37 12.29 16.67
N ARG A 7 26.64 11.39 17.35
CA ARG A 7 25.45 10.74 16.79
C ARG A 7 24.30 11.74 16.84
N LEU A 8 23.89 12.26 15.68
CA LEU A 8 22.73 13.14 15.60
C LEU A 8 21.46 12.41 16.08
N PRO A 9 20.57 13.06 16.85
CA PRO A 9 19.33 12.45 17.31
C PRO A 9 18.45 12.09 16.12
N VAL A 10 18.13 10.80 15.98
CA VAL A 10 17.21 10.29 14.96
C VAL A 10 15.81 10.77 15.32
N ARG A 11 15.25 11.70 14.53
CA ARG A 11 13.84 12.06 14.67
C ARG A 11 12.99 10.91 14.12
N PRO A 12 12.04 10.36 14.91
CA PRO A 12 11.15 9.32 14.41
C PRO A 12 10.30 9.91 13.28
N ARG A 13 10.38 9.29 12.09
CA ARG A 13 9.52 9.63 10.97
C ARG A 13 8.16 8.97 11.17
N LYS A 14 7.10 9.76 11.17
CA LYS A 14 5.73 9.25 11.09
C LYS A 14 5.42 8.86 9.66
N VAL A 15 4.74 7.74 9.48
CA VAL A 15 4.33 7.22 8.17
C VAL A 15 2.83 7.02 8.20
N ILE A 16 2.15 7.43 7.13
CA ILE A 16 0.70 7.22 6.94
C ILE A 16 0.54 6.25 5.78
N TRP A 17 -0.11 5.12 6.03
CA TRP A 17 -0.52 4.16 5.01
C TRP A 17 -2.02 4.30 4.78
N LEU A 18 -2.40 4.92 3.67
CA LEU A 18 -3.78 5.12 3.27
C LEU A 18 -4.17 4.06 2.24
N ILE A 19 -5.14 3.22 2.59
CA ILE A 19 -5.69 2.19 1.70
C ILE A 19 -7.08 2.64 1.29
N ILE A 20 -7.30 2.76 -0.02
CA ILE A 20 -8.59 3.14 -0.61
C ILE A 20 -9.10 1.94 -1.38
N ASP A 21 -10.21 1.36 -0.93
CA ASP A 21 -10.83 0.24 -1.62
C ASP A 21 -11.41 0.69 -2.98
N ALA A 22 -11.34 -0.20 -3.97
CA ALA A 22 -11.80 0.02 -5.33
C ALA A 22 -11.21 1.24 -6.07
N LEU A 23 -10.04 1.76 -5.65
CA LEU A 23 -9.35 2.84 -6.36
C LEU A 23 -8.63 2.30 -7.60
N ARG A 24 -9.24 2.47 -8.77
CA ARG A 24 -8.66 2.08 -10.06
C ARG A 24 -7.63 3.10 -10.55
N ILE A 25 -6.64 2.63 -11.31
CA ILE A 25 -5.58 3.48 -11.87
C ILE A 25 -6.13 4.56 -12.83
N ASP A 26 -7.24 4.29 -13.52
CA ASP A 26 -7.84 5.20 -14.50
C ASP A 26 -8.61 6.38 -13.88
N PHE A 27 -8.74 6.40 -12.55
CA PHE A 27 -9.20 7.57 -11.80
C PHE A 27 -8.03 8.54 -11.53
N ALA A 28 -6.80 8.02 -11.43
CA ALA A 28 -5.62 8.72 -10.95
C ALA A 28 -4.58 9.05 -12.04
N ALA A 29 -4.54 8.30 -13.13
CA ALA A 29 -3.59 8.49 -14.23
C ALA A 29 -4.33 8.66 -15.57
N PRO A 30 -3.84 9.57 -16.45
CA PRO A 30 -4.37 9.67 -17.80
C PRO A 30 -4.08 8.38 -18.57
N ILE A 31 -5.07 7.92 -19.33
CA ILE A 31 -4.93 6.82 -20.28
C ILE A 31 -4.92 7.42 -21.68
N ASP A 32 -3.83 7.18 -22.41
CA ASP A 32 -3.69 7.64 -23.79
C ASP A 32 -4.74 6.97 -24.69
N ASN A 33 -5.29 7.72 -25.64
CA ASN A 33 -6.27 7.25 -26.64
C ASN A 33 -7.64 6.81 -26.09
N ALA A 34 -8.01 7.23 -24.89
CA ALA A 34 -9.28 6.86 -24.29
C ALA A 34 -10.28 8.03 -24.32
N GLY A 35 -11.49 7.82 -24.87
CA GLY A 35 -12.53 8.86 -24.95
C GLY A 35 -12.97 9.43 -23.58
N PRO A 36 -13.67 10.57 -23.54
CA PRO A 36 -14.12 11.16 -22.28
C PRO A 36 -15.12 10.23 -21.59
N THR A 37 -14.91 9.96 -20.29
CA THR A 37 -15.85 9.19 -19.46
C THR A 37 -16.11 9.94 -18.16
N TYR A 38 -17.21 9.61 -17.49
CA TYR A 38 -17.64 10.27 -16.25
C TYR A 38 -16.61 10.17 -15.11
N TYR A 39 -15.83 9.09 -15.05
CA TYR A 39 -14.93 8.76 -13.94
C TYR A 39 -13.45 9.04 -14.22
N ARG A 40 -13.05 9.23 -15.48
CA ARG A 40 -11.63 9.44 -15.85
C ARG A 40 -11.12 10.81 -15.39
N ASN A 41 -9.89 10.82 -14.85
CA ASN A 41 -9.16 12.02 -14.46
C ASN A 41 -9.90 12.92 -13.47
N LYS A 42 -10.80 12.37 -12.64
CA LYS A 42 -11.55 13.14 -11.64
C LYS A 42 -10.78 13.39 -10.34
N MET A 43 -9.55 12.90 -10.24
CA MET A 43 -8.66 13.11 -9.09
C MET A 43 -7.40 13.91 -9.50
N PRO A 44 -7.54 15.24 -9.74
CA PRO A 44 -6.45 16.08 -10.26
C PRO A 44 -5.27 16.23 -9.29
N PHE A 45 -5.44 15.85 -8.01
CA PHE A 45 -4.33 15.77 -7.06
C PHE A 45 -3.24 14.81 -7.55
N PHE A 46 -3.62 13.69 -8.16
CA PHE A 46 -2.66 12.74 -8.70
C PHE A 46 -1.95 13.26 -9.93
N SER A 47 -2.42 14.27 -10.65
CA SER A 47 -1.68 14.84 -11.78
C SER A 47 -0.66 15.91 -11.34
N GLN A 48 -0.78 16.45 -10.13
CA GLN A 48 0.09 17.51 -9.59
C GLN A 48 1.33 16.97 -8.86
N LYS A 49 1.79 15.77 -9.23
CA LYS A 49 2.95 15.10 -8.61
C LYS A 49 4.20 15.97 -8.78
N GLY A 50 4.84 16.38 -7.68
CA GLY A 50 6.17 16.96 -7.72
C GLY A 50 7.27 15.89 -7.84
N ASN A 51 8.53 16.32 -7.97
CA ASN A 51 9.70 15.42 -8.07
C ASN A 51 9.91 14.50 -6.83
N SER A 52 9.21 14.76 -5.73
CA SER A 52 9.30 14.00 -4.49
C SER A 52 8.19 12.93 -4.34
N SER A 53 7.49 12.60 -5.43
CA SER A 53 6.37 11.63 -5.41
C SER A 53 6.40 10.71 -6.64
N HIS A 54 5.99 9.47 -6.43
CA HIS A 54 5.92 8.46 -7.48
C HIS A 54 4.53 7.80 -7.48
N LEU A 55 4.03 7.50 -8.67
CA LEU A 55 2.82 6.69 -8.86
C LEU A 55 3.22 5.37 -9.50
N PHE A 56 2.74 4.28 -8.93
CA PHE A 56 2.97 2.93 -9.43
C PHE A 56 1.63 2.27 -9.77
N LEU A 57 1.64 1.42 -10.79
CA LEU A 57 0.53 0.53 -11.09
C LEU A 57 0.65 -0.72 -10.21
N PHE A 58 -0.36 -0.98 -9.40
CA PHE A 58 -0.51 -2.26 -8.71
C PHE A 58 -1.47 -3.14 -9.49
N GLN A 59 -0.92 -4.07 -10.26
CA GLN A 59 -1.71 -5.09 -10.96
C GLN A 59 -1.85 -6.31 -10.05
N ALA A 60 -3.08 -6.64 -9.69
CA ALA A 60 -3.38 -7.81 -8.89
C ALA A 60 -4.12 -8.83 -9.75
N ASP A 61 -3.58 -10.05 -9.81
CA ASP A 61 -4.20 -11.17 -10.50
C ASP A 61 -5.53 -11.55 -9.83
N PRO A 62 -6.48 -12.14 -10.58
CA PRO A 62 -7.67 -12.73 -9.99
C PRO A 62 -7.29 -13.83 -8.98
N PRO A 63 -8.02 -14.01 -7.87
CA PRO A 63 -9.23 -13.30 -7.45
C PRO A 63 -8.98 -11.89 -6.88
N THR A 64 -9.82 -10.92 -7.28
CA THR A 64 -9.69 -9.49 -6.92
C THR A 64 -10.36 -9.13 -5.59
N THR A 65 -10.24 -9.98 -4.57
CA THR A 65 -10.86 -9.69 -3.26
C THR A 65 -10.03 -8.70 -2.44
N THR A 66 -10.69 -7.81 -1.70
CA THR A 66 -10.02 -6.81 -0.85
C THR A 66 -9.23 -7.49 0.27
N SER A 67 -9.78 -8.52 0.91
CA SER A 67 -9.12 -9.25 2.02
C SER A 67 -7.80 -9.90 1.61
N GLN A 68 -7.73 -10.57 0.46
CA GLN A 68 -6.48 -11.20 0.00
C GLN A 68 -5.41 -10.16 -0.32
N ARG A 69 -5.80 -9.01 -0.90
CA ARG A 69 -4.86 -7.94 -1.21
C ARG A 69 -4.32 -7.28 0.06
N LEU A 70 -5.17 -7.08 1.06
CA LEU A 70 -4.74 -6.58 2.37
C LEU A 70 -3.78 -7.56 3.05
N LYS A 71 -4.08 -8.87 3.02
CA LYS A 71 -3.20 -9.90 3.55
C LYS A 71 -1.84 -9.92 2.85
N ALA A 72 -1.82 -9.91 1.52
CA ALA A 72 -0.57 -9.87 0.76
C ALA A 72 0.23 -8.58 1.02
N LEU A 73 -0.43 -7.43 1.13
CA LEU A 73 0.21 -6.15 1.42
C LEU A 73 0.84 -6.11 2.81
N THR A 74 0.20 -6.69 3.82
CA THR A 74 0.68 -6.65 5.21
C THR A 74 1.70 -7.75 5.52
N THR A 75 1.65 -8.89 4.84
CA THR A 75 2.57 -10.03 5.06
C THR A 75 3.73 -10.09 4.07
N GLY A 76 3.59 -9.44 2.90
CA GLY A 76 4.54 -9.56 1.79
C GLY A 76 4.48 -10.90 1.05
N GLY A 77 3.52 -11.77 1.37
CA GLY A 77 3.33 -13.07 0.73
C GLY A 77 2.61 -12.99 -0.61
N LEU A 78 2.84 -13.99 -1.48
CA LEU A 78 2.06 -14.17 -2.70
C LEU A 78 0.62 -14.59 -2.32
N PRO A 79 -0.44 -14.01 -2.93
CA PRO A 79 -1.80 -14.47 -2.71
C PRO A 79 -1.94 -15.95 -3.12
N ALA A 80 -2.11 -16.86 -2.15
CA ALA A 80 -2.33 -18.26 -2.46
C ALA A 80 -3.78 -18.47 -2.93
N PHE A 81 -3.95 -19.03 -4.14
CA PHE A 81 -5.27 -19.34 -4.74
C PHE A 81 -6.23 -20.11 -3.80
N ILE A 82 -5.69 -20.93 -2.89
CA ILE A 82 -6.48 -21.75 -1.94
C ILE A 82 -7.17 -20.91 -0.85
N GLU A 83 -6.65 -19.72 -0.55
CA GLU A 83 -7.26 -18.83 0.46
C GLU A 83 -8.49 -18.09 -0.06
N ALA A 84 -8.74 -18.14 -1.37
CA ALA A 84 -9.91 -17.53 -1.99
C ALA A 84 -11.22 -18.16 -1.49
N GLY A 85 -11.20 -19.47 -1.22
CA GLY A 85 -12.32 -20.20 -0.62
C GLY A 85 -12.48 -19.93 0.88
N ARG A 86 -11.39 -19.57 1.56
CA ARG A 86 -11.41 -19.17 2.99
C ARG A 86 -11.82 -17.71 3.21
N ASN A 87 -11.95 -16.89 2.16
CA ASN A 87 -12.47 -15.51 2.28
C ASN A 87 -13.90 -15.41 2.86
N PHE A 88 -14.62 -16.52 2.99
CA PHE A 88 -15.92 -16.58 3.67
C PHE A 88 -15.85 -16.81 5.18
N ASP A 89 -14.67 -17.13 5.70
CA ASP A 89 -14.42 -17.28 7.13
C ASP A 89 -13.31 -16.31 7.51
N SER A 90 -13.68 -15.23 8.17
CA SER A 90 -12.79 -14.15 8.58
C SER A 90 -11.86 -14.60 9.71
N ASP A 91 -11.04 -15.60 9.44
CA ASP A 91 -10.05 -16.09 10.38
C ASP A 91 -8.96 -15.04 10.58
N GLN A 92 -8.47 -14.97 11.81
CA GLN A 92 -7.36 -14.11 12.19
C GLN A 92 -6.15 -14.38 11.29
N VAL A 93 -5.48 -13.32 10.81
CA VAL A 93 -4.22 -13.45 10.08
C VAL A 93 -3.18 -14.07 11.02
N ALA A 94 -2.84 -15.32 10.78
CA ALA A 94 -1.90 -16.10 11.60
C ALA A 94 -0.44 -15.88 11.18
N GLU A 95 -0.22 -15.40 9.96
CA GLU A 95 1.11 -15.10 9.43
C GLU A 95 1.69 -13.82 10.04
N ASP A 96 3.03 -13.76 10.06
CA ASP A 96 3.73 -12.54 10.45
C ASP A 96 3.40 -11.40 9.47
N ASN A 97 3.16 -10.21 10.03
CA ASN A 97 2.76 -9.04 9.25
C ASN A 97 3.41 -7.78 9.79
N LEU A 98 3.47 -6.75 8.95
CA LEU A 98 4.17 -5.51 9.27
C LEU A 98 3.63 -4.84 10.54
N ILE A 99 2.32 -4.85 10.77
CA ILE A 99 1.70 -4.23 11.95
C ILE A 99 2.19 -4.92 13.22
N HIS A 100 2.21 -6.26 13.20
CA HIS A 100 2.72 -7.07 14.29
C HIS A 100 4.21 -6.78 14.56
N GLN A 101 5.05 -6.75 13.52
CA GLN A 101 6.47 -6.41 13.64
C GLN A 101 6.69 -5.00 14.19
N LEU A 102 5.92 -4.01 13.76
CA LEU A 102 6.01 -2.64 14.29
C LEU A 102 5.68 -2.59 15.79
N ARG A 103 4.62 -3.29 16.23
CA ARG A 103 4.28 -3.39 17.66
C ARG A 103 5.38 -4.09 18.45
N HIS A 104 5.92 -5.19 17.94
CA HIS A 104 7.00 -5.95 18.58
C HIS A 104 8.29 -5.11 18.75
N HIS A 105 8.54 -4.19 17.82
CA HIS A 105 9.64 -3.21 17.89
C HIS A 105 9.30 -1.91 18.65
N ASN A 106 8.28 -1.94 19.52
CA ASN A 106 7.83 -0.80 20.33
C ASN A 106 7.53 0.46 19.51
N LYS A 107 7.00 0.30 18.29
CA LYS A 107 6.48 1.42 17.50
C LYS A 107 5.01 1.65 17.85
N SER A 108 4.63 2.93 17.89
CA SER A 108 3.23 3.30 17.92
C SER A 108 2.64 3.05 16.54
N VAL A 109 1.68 2.15 16.47
CA VAL A 109 0.85 1.88 15.29
C VAL A 109 -0.57 2.35 15.55
#